data_AF-A0A7R7YII4-F1
#
_entry.id   AF-A0A7R7YII4-F1
#
_cell.length_a   1.000
_cell.length_b   1.000
_cell.length_c   1.000
_cell.angle_alpha   90.00
_cell.angle_beta   90.00
_cell.angle_gamma   90.00
#
_symmetry.space_group_name_H-M   'P 1'
#
loop_
_entity.id
_entity.type
_entity.pdbx_description
1 polymer ?
#
loop_
_entity_poly.entity_id
_entity_poly.type
_entity_poly.pdbx_seq_one_letter_code
_entity_poly.pdbx_strand_id
1 'polypeptide(L)'
;MNEFALLPKEHLDFLRLFVKTRGNLKEVERILGVSYPTVRARLDALLKALGYEEDEGKDRLEVLEALRRGEISVEEAVARLREGKS
;
A
#
# COMPACT_ATOMS: atom_id res chain seq x y z
N MET A 1 2.61 17.80 12.63
CA MET A 1 1.46 17.27 11.86
C MET A 1 1.75 15.79 11.67
N ASN A 2 0.79 14.90 11.95
CA ASN A 2 1.01 13.46 11.84
C ASN A 2 0.66 12.95 10.42
N GLU A 3 0.93 11.68 10.15
CA GLU A 3 0.70 11.02 8.87
C GLU A 3 -0.77 11.10 8.41
N PHE A 4 -1.72 11.00 9.34
CA PHE A 4 -3.15 11.08 9.05
C PHE A 4 -3.58 12.45 8.54
N ALA A 5 -2.94 13.53 9.02
CA ALA A 5 -3.25 14.88 8.61
C ALA A 5 -2.72 15.21 7.20
N LEU A 6 -1.84 14.36 6.65
CA LEU A 6 -1.30 14.48 5.29
C LEU A 6 -2.11 13.69 4.25
N LEU A 7 -3.07 12.88 4.69
CA LEU A 7 -3.87 12.05 3.79
C LEU A 7 -4.72 12.91 2.83
N PRO A 8 -4.77 12.56 1.53
CA PRO A 8 -5.75 13.11 0.61
C PRO A 8 -7.18 12.95 1.11
N LYS A 9 -8.06 13.87 0.72
CA LYS A 9 -9.46 13.90 1.16
C LYS A 9 -10.17 12.55 0.97
N GLU A 10 -9.94 11.88 -0.15
CA GLU A 10 -10.54 10.58 -0.44
C GLU A 10 -10.14 9.49 0.57
N HIS A 11 -8.85 9.41 0.92
CA HIS A 11 -8.35 8.47 1.92
C HIS A 11 -8.87 8.79 3.32
N LEU A 12 -8.98 10.07 3.68
CA LEU A 12 -9.60 10.51 4.94
C LEU A 12 -11.07 10.13 5.03
N ASP A 13 -11.84 10.31 3.94
CA ASP A 13 -13.26 9.97 3.91
C ASP A 13 -13.47 8.46 4.02
N PHE A 14 -12.62 7.67 3.34
CA PHE A 14 -12.62 6.22 3.49
C PHE A 14 -12.26 5.78 4.92
N LEU A 15 -11.21 6.34 5.52
CA LEU A 15 -10.80 6.06 6.89
C LEU A 15 -11.92 6.35 7.90
N ARG A 16 -12.60 7.50 7.76
CA ARG A 16 -13.75 7.85 8.62
C ARG A 16 -14.87 6.82 8.51
N LEU A 17 -15.20 6.40 7.29
CA LEU A 17 -16.22 5.38 7.07
C LEU A 17 -15.80 4.04 7.67
N PHE A 18 -14.56 3.62 7.45
CA PHE A 18 -14.01 2.38 7.99
C PHE A 18 -14.05 2.35 9.53
N VAL A 19 -13.68 3.46 10.19
CA VAL A 19 -13.80 3.58 11.66
C VAL A 19 -15.27 3.55 12.11
N LYS A 20 -16.17 4.25 11.39
CA LYS A 20 -17.62 4.24 11.67
C LYS A 20 -18.22 2.84 11.61
N THR A 21 -17.74 1.98 10.71
CA THR A 21 -18.16 0.58 10.60
C THR A 21 -17.37 -0.36 11.51
N ARG A 22 -16.52 0.15 12.40
CA ARG A 22 -15.64 -0.62 13.30
C ARG A 22 -14.75 -1.61 12.55
N GLY A 23 -14.28 -1.20 11.36
CA GLY A 23 -13.43 -2.01 10.50
C GLY A 23 -14.16 -3.07 9.69
N ASN A 24 -15.50 -3.09 9.67
CA ASN A 24 -16.26 -4.08 8.92
C ASN A 24 -16.30 -3.74 7.41
N LEU A 25 -15.45 -4.40 6.62
CA LEU A 25 -15.36 -4.18 5.17
C LEU A 25 -16.64 -4.55 4.40
N LYS A 26 -17.40 -5.54 4.86
CA LYS A 26 -18.71 -5.89 4.24
C LYS A 26 -19.74 -4.78 4.45
N GLU A 27 -19.68 -4.12 5.60
CA GLU A 27 -20.56 -2.97 5.85
C GLU A 27 -20.14 -1.75 5.03
N VAL A 28 -18.82 -1.54 4.84
CA VAL A 28 -18.31 -0.50 3.93
C VAL A 28 -18.74 -0.78 2.49
N GLU A 29 -18.64 -2.02 2.04
CA GLU A 29 -19.11 -2.49 0.72
C GLU A 29 -20.59 -2.12 0.52
N ARG A 30 -21.44 -2.46 1.49
CA ARG A 30 -22.87 -2.14 1.48
C ARG A 30 -23.15 -0.64 1.43
N ILE A 31 -22.41 0.16 2.20
CA ILE A 31 -22.60 1.62 2.27
C ILE A 31 -22.12 2.31 0.99
N LEU A 32 -21.00 1.88 0.42
CA LEU A 32 -20.43 2.47 -0.79
C LEU A 32 -21.06 1.94 -2.08
N GLY A 33 -21.77 0.80 -2.04
CA GLY A 33 -22.38 0.18 -3.21
C GLY A 33 -21.36 -0.32 -4.24
N VAL A 34 -20.15 -0.65 -3.79
CA VAL A 34 -19.07 -1.20 -4.62
C VAL A 34 -18.82 -2.65 -4.25
N SER A 35 -18.03 -3.38 -5.04
CA SER A 35 -17.68 -4.77 -4.72
C SER A 35 -16.66 -4.87 -3.58
N TYR A 36 -16.67 -5.97 -2.83
CA TYR A 36 -15.68 -6.24 -1.78
C TYR A 36 -14.22 -6.07 -2.24
N PRO A 37 -13.78 -6.57 -3.42
CA PRO A 37 -12.43 -6.31 -3.93
C PRO A 37 -12.11 -4.82 -4.08
N THR A 38 -13.10 -3.99 -4.44
CA THR A 38 -12.92 -2.54 -4.56
C THR A 38 -12.70 -1.90 -3.20
N VAL A 39 -13.44 -2.32 -2.16
CA VAL A 39 -13.24 -1.83 -0.80
C VAL A 39 -11.86 -2.22 -0.29
N ARG A 40 -11.42 -3.45 -0.55
CA ARG A 40 -10.09 -3.93 -0.17
C ARG A 40 -8.99 -3.09 -0.82
N ALA A 41 -9.05 -2.88 -2.14
CA ALA A 41 -8.07 -2.05 -2.84
C ALA A 41 -8.00 -0.61 -2.30
N ARG A 42 -9.12 -0.05 -1.83
CA ARG A 42 -9.13 1.27 -1.17
C ARG A 42 -8.49 1.26 0.21
N LEU A 43 -8.63 0.16 0.97
CA LEU A 43 -7.93 -0.03 2.23
C LEU A 43 -6.43 -0.14 1.99
N ASP A 44 -6.00 -0.99 1.06
CA ASP A 44 -4.59 -1.19 0.71
C ASP A 44 -3.96 0.16 0.28
N ALA A 45 -4.65 0.92 -0.59
CA ALA A 45 -4.20 2.26 -1.00
C ALA A 45 -4.11 3.26 0.18
N LEU A 46 -5.02 3.18 1.15
CA LEU A 46 -4.95 3.97 2.38
C LEU A 46 -3.74 3.56 3.24
N LEU A 47 -3.49 2.26 3.41
CA LEU A 47 -2.35 1.75 4.19
C LEU A 47 -1.02 2.16 3.54
N LYS A 48 -0.93 2.08 2.21
CA LYS A 48 0.20 2.60 1.44
C LYS A 48 0.38 4.11 1.64
N ALA A 49 -0.69 4.90 1.61
CA ALA A 49 -0.63 6.34 1.84
C ALA A 49 -0.19 6.71 3.28
N LEU A 50 -0.48 5.83 4.26
CA LEU A 50 -0.02 5.95 5.64
C LEU A 50 1.42 5.44 5.85
N GLY A 51 2.02 4.80 4.84
CA GLY A 51 3.34 4.19 4.94
C GLY A 51 3.35 2.91 5.78
N TYR A 52 2.21 2.22 5.91
CA TYR A 52 2.07 0.96 6.64
C TYR A 52 2.20 -0.28 5.75
N GLU A 53 2.21 -0.09 4.42
CA GLU A 53 2.60 -1.11 3.45
C GLU A 53 3.94 -0.74 2.83
N GLU A 54 4.83 -1.74 2.70
CA GLU A 54 6.07 -1.59 1.95
C GLU A 54 5.72 -1.32 0.48
N ASP A 55 6.29 -0.25 -0.06
CA ASP A 55 6.12 0.07 -1.47
C ASP A 55 7.05 -0.86 -2.26
N GLU A 56 6.55 -2.04 -2.66
CA GLU A 56 7.30 -3.01 -3.48
C GLU A 56 7.99 -2.34 -4.69
N GLY A 57 7.41 -1.25 -5.20
CA GLY A 57 7.97 -0.43 -6.27
C GLY A 57 9.23 0.36 -5.88
N LYS A 58 9.31 0.86 -4.65
CA LYS A 58 10.52 1.50 -4.10
C LYS A 58 11.63 0.49 -3.90
N ASP A 59 11.35 -0.64 -3.25
CA ASP A 59 12.36 -1.67 -3.00
C ASP A 59 12.93 -2.20 -4.31
N ARG A 60 12.06 -2.40 -5.31
CA ARG A 60 12.49 -2.79 -6.66
C ARG A 60 13.36 -1.73 -7.34
N LEU A 61 13.03 -0.45 -7.17
CA LEU A 61 13.85 0.64 -7.71
C LEU A 61 15.21 0.69 -7.01
N GLU A 62 15.25 0.54 -5.68
CA GLU A 62 16.48 0.52 -4.89
C GLU A 62 17.41 -0.63 -5.26
N VAL A 63 16.86 -1.83 -5.51
CA VAL A 63 17.64 -2.98 -6.01
C VAL A 63 18.23 -2.71 -7.39
N LEU A 64 17.47 -2.11 -8.32
CA LEU A 64 17.97 -1.76 -9.66
C LEU A 64 19.05 -0.67 -9.61
N GLU A 65 18.88 0.31 -8.73
CA GLU A 65 19.83 1.37 -8.44
C GLU A 65 21.16 0.82 -7.88
N ALA A 66 21.09 -0.07 -6.89
CA ALA A 66 22.25 -0.74 -6.30
C ALA A 66 22.99 -1.60 -7.34
N LEU A 67 22.26 -2.32 -8.20
CA LEU A 67 22.85 -3.08 -9.31
C LEU A 67 23.57 -2.15 -10.29
N ARG A 68 22.97 -1.01 -10.64
CA ARG A 68 23.60 -0.03 -11.55
C ARG A 68 24.87 0.58 -10.95
N ARG A 69 24.89 0.82 -9.64
CA ARG A 69 26.08 1.29 -8.91
C ARG A 69 27.15 0.20 -8.72
N GLY A 70 26.84 -1.06 -9.04
CA GLY A 70 27.75 -2.20 -8.85
C GLY A 70 27.89 -2.64 -7.39
N GLU A 71 26.96 -2.23 -6.52
CA GLU A 71 26.96 -2.58 -5.09
C GLU A 71 26.49 -4.02 -4.85
N ILE A 72 25.75 -4.59 -5.80
CA ILE A 72 25.25 -5.96 -5.78
C ILE A 72 25.47 -6.62 -7.14
N SER A 73 25.55 -7.96 -7.16
CA SER A 73 25.62 -8.72 -8.42
C SER A 73 24.23 -8.85 -9.07
N VAL A 74 24.23 -9.28 -10.33
CA VAL A 74 23.00 -9.59 -11.06
C VAL A 74 22.22 -10.72 -10.37
N GLU A 75 22.92 -11.74 -9.87
CA GLU A 75 22.33 -12.87 -9.15
C GLU A 75 21.64 -12.42 -7.84
N GLU A 76 22.31 -11.55 -7.08
CA GLU A 76 21.78 -10.96 -5.84
C GLU A 76 20.53 -10.11 -6.13
N ALA A 77 20.58 -9.28 -7.17
CA ALA A 77 19.43 -8.46 -7.59
C ALA A 77 18.23 -9.33 -7.96
N VAL A 78 18.44 -10.43 -8.70
CA VAL A 78 17.38 -11.37 -9.09
C VAL A 78 16.76 -12.06 -7.88
N ALA A 79 17.56 -12.41 -6.86
CA ALA A 79 17.06 -13.02 -5.63
C ALA A 79 16.14 -12.05 -4.86
N ARG A 80 16.61 -10.82 -4.60
CA ARG A 80 15.84 -9.79 -3.87
C ARG A 80 14.53 -9.40 -4.57
N LEU A 81 14.53 -9.33 -5.90
CA LEU A 81 13.33 -9.04 -6.69
C LEU A 81 12.30 -10.18 -6.71
N ARG A 82 12.70 -11.40 -6.36
CA ARG A 82 11.79 -12.56 -6.25
C ARG A 82 11.18 -12.68 -4.87
N GLU A 83 11.84 -12.19 -3.82
CA GLU A 83 11.38 -12.23 -2.44
C GLU A 83 10.27 -11.21 -2.15
N GLY A 84 10.35 -9.99 -2.70
CA GLY A 84 9.32 -8.95 -2.57
C GLY A 84 8.03 -9.19 -3.37
N LYS A 85 7.59 -10.45 -3.49
CA LYS A 85 6.43 -10.88 -4.28
C LYS A 85 5.44 -11.77 -3.51
N SER A 86 5.58 -11.86 -2.18
CA SER A 86 4.73 -12.67 -1.28
C SER A 86 3.75 -11.83 -0.49
#